data_AF-A0A1F9B079-F1
#
_entry.id   AF-A0A1F9B079-F1
#
_cell.length_a   1.000
_cell.length_b   1.000
_cell.length_c   1.000
_cell.angle_alpha   90.00
_cell.angle_beta   90.00
_cell.angle_gamma   90.00
#
_symmetry.space_group_name_H-M   'P 1'
#
loop_
_entity.id
_entity.type
_entity.pdbx_description
1 polymer ?
#
loop_
_entity_poly.entity_id
_entity_poly.type
_entity_poly.pdbx_seq_one_letter_code
_entity_poly.pdbx_strand_id
1 'polypeptide(L)'
;MNRKIVERDELAARKLFHDREDKIIEYIEKLQLSRKYDKCHAQAEFGSITRKGNAIIKAALTPQLKAALETELKGFEAKYLPITPKATGEEGQTIHKLELDGSIPLKNVSLMEILSEGEHCVVGIAGFLAELETANHKCPIVLDDPVCSLDHKFMGRIAKRLVEEGKKRQVIIFTHDIGFLLELEDCAINTGVPLMVRTLRRQECVGKCTEGLPWHAMNVRERLGCLRRELASFKDLYETNMAEYNKRAADLYGLLRETWEAFVELNLLYKTVVRHGSQIQTRSLQYVTVEDEDYKKIHLGMGKCSTWMKGHDKSKALSEDRPNPGEILADIEGLAKYVKDTNGRNEKLKDRREKMLQPAQAAVG
;
A
#
# COMPACT_ATOMS: atom_id res chain seq x y z
N MET A 1 -79.17 -62.12 -23.70
CA MET A 1 -77.79 -62.65 -23.76
C MET A 1 -76.76 -61.69 -23.14
N ASN A 2 -76.88 -60.37 -23.34
CA ASN A 2 -75.90 -59.37 -22.84
C ASN A 2 -75.75 -59.23 -21.32
N ARG A 3 -76.82 -59.37 -20.51
CA ARG A 3 -76.77 -59.09 -19.07
C ARG A 3 -75.87 -60.06 -18.28
N LYS A 4 -75.87 -61.35 -18.66
CA LYS A 4 -75.05 -62.39 -18.03
C LYS A 4 -73.56 -62.28 -18.39
N ILE A 5 -73.24 -61.71 -19.55
CA ILE A 5 -71.85 -61.46 -19.96
C ILE A 5 -71.26 -60.31 -19.15
N VAL A 6 -72.02 -59.21 -19.00
CA VAL A 6 -71.62 -58.07 -18.16
C VAL A 6 -71.42 -58.49 -16.71
N GLU A 7 -72.33 -59.30 -16.15
CA GLU A 7 -72.23 -59.78 -14.77
C GLU A 7 -71.04 -60.73 -14.57
N ARG A 8 -70.75 -61.61 -15.54
CA ARG A 8 -69.54 -62.45 -15.53
C ARG A 8 -68.27 -61.61 -15.57
N ASP A 9 -68.21 -60.61 -16.44
CA ASP A 9 -67.04 -59.76 -16.62
C ASP A 9 -66.82 -58.86 -15.39
N GLU A 10 -67.89 -58.41 -14.73
CA GLU A 10 -67.83 -57.70 -13.46
C GLU A 10 -67.28 -58.59 -12.33
N LEU A 11 -67.78 -59.81 -12.20
CA LEU A 11 -67.30 -60.76 -11.20
C LEU A 11 -65.84 -61.18 -11.45
N ALA A 12 -65.45 -61.33 -12.72
CA ALA A 12 -64.07 -61.59 -13.10
C ALA A 12 -63.15 -60.40 -12.76
N ALA A 13 -63.62 -59.17 -12.97
CA ALA A 13 -62.89 -57.96 -12.60
C ALA A 13 -62.75 -57.82 -11.07
N ARG A 14 -63.81 -58.12 -10.30
CA ARG A 14 -63.75 -58.12 -8.82
C ARG A 14 -62.79 -59.16 -8.29
N LYS A 15 -62.78 -60.36 -8.87
CA LYS A 15 -61.83 -61.41 -8.50
C LYS A 15 -60.38 -61.00 -8.82
N LEU A 16 -60.15 -60.44 -10.01
CA LEU A 16 -58.83 -59.94 -10.40
C LEU A 16 -58.35 -58.79 -9.50
N PHE A 17 -59.28 -57.94 -9.04
CA PHE A 17 -58.98 -56.87 -8.10
C PHE A 17 -58.61 -57.42 -6.72
N HIS A 18 -59.39 -58.37 -6.20
CA HIS A 18 -59.11 -59.03 -4.92
C HIS A 18 -57.77 -59.80 -4.94
N ASP A 19 -57.48 -60.55 -6.02
CA ASP A 19 -56.21 -61.27 -6.20
C ASP A 19 -54.99 -60.33 -6.27
N ARG A 20 -55.21 -59.03 -6.48
CA ARG A 20 -54.17 -57.99 -6.56
C ARG A 20 -54.28 -56.93 -5.46
N GLU A 21 -55.20 -57.10 -4.51
CA GLU A 21 -55.54 -56.11 -3.50
C GLU A 21 -54.32 -55.72 -2.67
N ASP A 22 -53.57 -56.70 -2.17
CA ASP A 22 -52.35 -56.48 -1.39
C ASP A 22 -51.30 -55.68 -2.18
N LYS A 23 -51.13 -55.98 -3.48
CA LYS A 23 -50.16 -55.28 -4.34
C LYS A 23 -50.59 -53.85 -4.63
N ILE A 24 -51.90 -53.60 -4.73
CA ILE A 24 -52.46 -52.26 -4.92
C ILE A 24 -52.25 -51.44 -3.64
N ILE A 25 -52.48 -52.02 -2.47
CA ILE A 25 -52.23 -51.37 -1.17
C ILE A 25 -50.74 -51.03 -1.02
N GLU A 26 -49.85 -51.98 -1.29
CA GLU A 26 -48.39 -51.77 -1.24
C GLU A 26 -47.95 -50.65 -2.21
N TYR A 27 -48.54 -50.58 -3.40
CA TYR A 27 -48.25 -49.53 -4.38
C TYR A 27 -48.75 -48.16 -3.91
N ILE A 28 -49.93 -48.09 -3.29
CA ILE A 28 -50.46 -46.86 -2.70
C ILE A 28 -49.55 -46.38 -1.57
N GLU A 29 -49.09 -47.27 -0.69
CA GLU A 29 -48.14 -46.93 0.38
C GLU A 29 -46.82 -46.40 -0.18
N LYS A 30 -46.28 -47.03 -1.22
CA LYS A 30 -45.08 -46.55 -1.93
C LYS A 30 -45.29 -45.16 -2.54
N LEU A 31 -46.44 -44.90 -3.15
CA LEU A 31 -46.79 -43.57 -3.69
C LEU A 31 -46.91 -42.51 -2.59
N GLN A 32 -47.50 -42.85 -1.45
CA GLN A 32 -47.58 -41.95 -0.30
C GLN A 32 -46.19 -41.64 0.26
N LEU A 33 -45.31 -42.65 0.32
CA LEU A 33 -43.93 -42.48 0.76
C LEU A 33 -43.11 -41.61 -0.21
N SER A 34 -43.25 -41.85 -1.52
CA SER A 34 -42.62 -41.01 -2.56
C SER A 34 -43.04 -39.54 -2.40
N ARG A 35 -44.34 -39.27 -2.24
CA ARG A 35 -44.83 -37.91 -2.00
C ARG A 35 -44.27 -37.27 -0.73
N LYS A 36 -44.00 -38.05 0.31
CA LYS A 36 -43.34 -37.54 1.53
C LYS A 36 -41.89 -37.17 1.23
N TYR A 37 -41.14 -38.01 0.52
CA TYR A 37 -39.77 -37.72 0.12
C TYR A 37 -39.67 -36.52 -0.81
N ASP A 38 -40.58 -36.37 -1.79
CA ASP A 38 -40.60 -35.21 -2.69
C ASP A 38 -40.80 -33.90 -1.91
N LYS A 39 -41.67 -33.91 -0.89
CA LYS A 39 -41.87 -32.75 0.00
C LYS A 39 -40.64 -32.43 0.83
N CYS A 40 -39.95 -33.44 1.37
CA CYS A 40 -38.72 -33.24 2.13
C CYS A 40 -37.58 -32.76 1.22
N HIS A 41 -37.47 -33.29 0.00
CA HIS A 41 -36.46 -32.87 -0.98
C HIS A 41 -36.66 -31.41 -1.39
N ALA A 42 -37.91 -30.99 -1.64
CA ALA A 42 -38.22 -29.59 -1.95
C ALA A 42 -37.82 -28.61 -0.82
N GLN A 43 -37.87 -29.06 0.44
CA GLN A 43 -37.41 -28.26 1.59
C GLN A 43 -35.89 -28.24 1.73
N ALA A 44 -35.18 -29.23 1.18
CA ALA A 44 -33.73 -29.33 1.18
C ALA A 44 -33.08 -28.78 -0.10
N GLU A 45 -33.86 -28.21 -1.02
CA GLU A 45 -33.31 -27.61 -2.24
C GLU A 45 -32.37 -26.46 -1.88
N PHE A 46 -31.10 -26.59 -2.30
CA PHE A 46 -30.04 -25.60 -2.15
C PHE A 46 -30.50 -24.18 -2.52
N GLY A 47 -31.31 -24.04 -3.57
CA GLY A 47 -31.83 -22.74 -4.01
C GLY A 47 -32.74 -22.03 -3.01
N SER A 48 -33.42 -22.76 -2.11
CA SER A 48 -34.23 -22.16 -1.05
C SER A 48 -33.35 -21.59 0.08
N ILE A 49 -32.30 -22.32 0.45
CA ILE A 49 -31.29 -21.93 1.44
C ILE A 49 -30.53 -20.70 0.95
N THR A 50 -30.02 -20.71 -0.28
CA THR A 50 -29.31 -19.58 -0.89
C THR A 50 -30.19 -18.33 -0.99
N ARG A 51 -31.46 -18.48 -1.38
CA ARG A 51 -32.41 -17.35 -1.41
C ARG A 51 -32.63 -16.75 -0.03
N LYS A 52 -32.74 -17.58 1.01
CA LYS A 52 -32.91 -17.10 2.38
C LYS A 52 -31.64 -16.42 2.90
N GLY A 53 -30.46 -16.99 2.65
CA GLY A 53 -29.16 -16.38 2.97
C GLY A 53 -28.99 -15.02 2.31
N ASN A 54 -29.26 -14.93 1.00
CA ASN A 54 -29.23 -13.67 0.26
C ASN A 54 -30.21 -12.64 0.83
N ALA A 55 -31.42 -13.04 1.23
CA ALA A 55 -32.39 -12.13 1.82
C ALA A 55 -31.92 -11.56 3.18
N ILE A 56 -31.31 -12.40 4.02
CA ILE A 56 -30.76 -11.98 5.33
C ILE A 56 -29.60 -11.01 5.11
N ILE A 57 -28.65 -11.35 4.24
CA ILE A 57 -27.48 -10.52 3.97
C ILE A 57 -27.88 -9.20 3.32
N LYS A 58 -28.84 -9.22 2.39
CA LYS A 58 -29.38 -8.01 1.76
C LYS A 58 -30.07 -7.08 2.76
N ALA A 59 -30.75 -7.63 3.77
CA ALA A 59 -31.44 -6.85 4.78
C ALA A 59 -30.50 -6.32 5.87
N ALA A 60 -29.55 -7.14 6.34
CA ALA A 60 -28.72 -6.81 7.50
C ALA A 60 -27.38 -6.15 7.15
N LEU A 61 -26.67 -6.67 6.14
CA LEU A 61 -25.26 -6.31 5.88
C LEU A 61 -25.11 -5.29 4.74
N THR A 62 -25.90 -5.42 3.67
CA THR A 62 -25.78 -4.52 2.50
C THR A 62 -25.95 -3.04 2.83
N PRO A 63 -26.89 -2.60 3.70
CA PRO A 63 -27.01 -1.19 4.05
C PRO A 63 -25.80 -0.67 4.84
N GLN A 64 -25.27 -1.48 5.77
CA GLN A 64 -24.12 -1.13 6.59
C GLN A 64 -22.85 -1.04 5.74
N LEU A 65 -22.63 -2.03 4.87
CA LEU A 65 -21.50 -2.06 3.94
C LEU A 65 -21.56 -0.90 2.94
N LYS A 66 -22.76 -0.58 2.42
CA LYS A 66 -22.95 0.57 1.52
C LYS A 66 -22.58 1.89 2.21
N ALA A 67 -23.06 2.10 3.44
CA ALA A 67 -22.75 3.32 4.20
C ALA A 67 -21.25 3.43 4.54
N ALA A 68 -20.61 2.32 4.92
CA ALA A 68 -19.17 2.26 5.17
C ALA A 68 -18.37 2.58 3.89
N LEU A 69 -18.74 1.97 2.76
CA LEU A 69 -18.11 2.21 1.46
C LEU A 69 -18.24 3.69 1.03
N GLU A 70 -19.42 4.28 1.15
CA GLU A 70 -19.64 5.70 0.84
C GLU A 70 -18.78 6.62 1.72
N THR A 71 -18.56 6.23 2.99
CA THR A 71 -17.72 6.98 3.92
C THR A 71 -16.25 6.91 3.50
N GLU A 72 -15.75 5.72 3.15
CA GLU A 72 -14.37 5.53 2.68
C GLU A 72 -14.12 6.24 1.34
N LEU A 73 -15.02 6.09 0.36
CA LEU A 73 -14.93 6.78 -0.93
C LEU A 73 -14.94 8.31 -0.77
N LYS A 74 -15.72 8.83 0.19
CA LYS A 74 -15.70 10.26 0.52
C LYS A 74 -14.37 10.67 1.15
N GLY A 75 -13.78 9.82 2.01
CA GLY A 75 -12.45 10.03 2.58
C GLY A 75 -11.35 10.13 1.53
N PHE A 76 -11.47 9.36 0.44
CA PHE A 76 -10.56 9.42 -0.72
C PHE A 76 -10.91 10.53 -1.72
N GLU A 77 -11.96 11.33 -1.47
CA GLU A 77 -12.56 12.29 -2.42
C GLU A 77 -12.97 11.67 -3.77
N ALA A 78 -13.21 10.36 -3.81
CA ALA A 78 -13.64 9.61 -4.98
C ALA A 78 -15.19 9.58 -5.11
N LYS A 79 -15.90 10.56 -4.53
CA LYS A 79 -17.37 10.62 -4.50
C LYS A 79 -18.01 10.68 -5.89
N TYR A 80 -17.26 11.12 -6.90
CA TYR A 80 -17.73 11.18 -8.28
C TYR A 80 -17.89 9.77 -8.89
N LEU A 81 -17.34 8.72 -8.27
CA LEU A 81 -17.54 7.33 -8.66
C LEU A 81 -18.85 6.80 -8.05
N PRO A 82 -19.89 6.55 -8.87
CA PRO A 82 -21.15 6.05 -8.36
C PRO A 82 -21.01 4.54 -8.11
N ILE A 83 -20.49 4.09 -6.97
CA ILE A 83 -20.26 2.66 -6.70
C ILE A 83 -21.19 2.16 -5.62
N THR A 84 -21.82 1.01 -5.87
CA THR A 84 -22.72 0.36 -4.92
C THR A 84 -22.40 -1.14 -4.76
N PRO A 85 -22.43 -1.67 -3.53
CA PRO A 85 -22.28 -3.10 -3.31
C PRO A 85 -23.61 -3.81 -3.59
N LYS A 86 -23.54 -4.87 -4.39
CA LYS A 86 -24.67 -5.73 -4.73
C LYS A 86 -24.40 -7.15 -4.27
N ALA A 87 -25.27 -7.65 -3.40
CA ALA A 87 -25.22 -9.04 -2.97
C ALA A 87 -25.58 -9.96 -4.15
N THR A 88 -24.65 -10.84 -4.51
CA THR A 88 -24.84 -11.93 -5.48
C THR A 88 -24.54 -13.23 -4.75
N GLY A 89 -25.28 -14.31 -5.03
CA GLY A 89 -25.05 -15.59 -4.37
C GLY A 89 -24.90 -16.71 -5.40
N GLU A 90 -23.87 -17.53 -5.23
CA GLU A 90 -23.60 -18.73 -6.02
C GLU A 90 -23.34 -19.89 -5.05
N GLU A 91 -24.02 -21.02 -5.24
CA GLU A 91 -23.83 -22.27 -4.46
C GLU A 91 -23.79 -22.14 -2.93
N GLY A 92 -24.58 -21.22 -2.35
CA GLY A 92 -24.69 -21.07 -0.89
C GLY A 92 -23.65 -20.15 -0.26
N GLN A 93 -22.75 -19.56 -1.06
CA GLN A 93 -21.93 -18.42 -0.65
C GLN A 93 -22.53 -17.12 -1.21
N THR A 94 -22.61 -16.10 -0.38
CA THR A 94 -23.05 -14.77 -0.79
C THR A 94 -21.83 -13.85 -0.84
N ILE A 95 -21.58 -13.28 -2.01
CA ILE A 95 -20.46 -12.38 -2.31
C ILE A 95 -21.03 -10.99 -2.59
N HIS A 96 -20.36 -9.95 -2.11
CA HIS A 96 -20.67 -8.58 -2.51
C HIS A 96 -19.85 -8.19 -3.73
N LYS A 97 -20.52 -7.96 -4.85
CA LYS A 97 -19.91 -7.41 -6.05
C LYS A 97 -20.11 -5.91 -6.07
N LEU A 98 -19.04 -5.15 -6.31
CA LEU A 98 -19.15 -3.71 -6.56
C LEU A 98 -19.66 -3.49 -8.00
N GLU A 99 -20.64 -2.60 -8.18
CA GLU A 99 -21.19 -2.20 -9.48
C GLU A 99 -21.39 -0.67 -9.53
N LEU A 100 -21.49 -0.10 -10.74
CA LEU A 100 -21.82 1.32 -10.89
C LEU A 100 -23.31 1.56 -10.61
N ASP A 101 -23.64 2.59 -9.82
CA ASP A 101 -25.00 3.02 -9.54
C ASP A 101 -25.65 3.55 -10.84
N GLY A 102 -26.86 3.09 -11.12
CA GLY A 102 -27.60 3.47 -12.33
C GLY A 102 -27.09 2.87 -13.64
N SER A 103 -26.09 1.99 -13.65
CA SER A 103 -25.74 1.26 -14.88
C SER A 103 -26.87 0.31 -15.26
N ILE A 104 -27.57 0.60 -16.36
CA ILE A 104 -28.26 -0.43 -17.12
C ILE A 104 -27.14 -1.39 -17.53
N PRO A 105 -27.14 -2.65 -17.12
CA PRO A 105 -26.06 -3.55 -17.44
C PRO A 105 -26.11 -3.78 -18.96
N LEU A 106 -25.33 -3.01 -19.71
CA LEU A 106 -24.78 -3.49 -20.96
C LEU A 106 -24.08 -4.78 -20.57
N LYS A 107 -24.69 -5.91 -20.93
CA LYS A 107 -24.25 -7.25 -20.53
C LYS A 107 -22.71 -7.33 -20.64
N ASN A 108 -22.07 -7.62 -19.51
CA ASN A 108 -20.66 -7.99 -19.37
C ASN A 108 -19.59 -6.88 -19.37
N VAL A 109 -19.91 -5.60 -19.18
CA VAL A 109 -18.84 -4.60 -18.95
C VAL A 109 -18.33 -4.68 -17.50
N SER A 110 -17.04 -4.94 -17.31
CA SER A 110 -16.40 -5.01 -15.99
C SER A 110 -16.10 -3.61 -15.45
N LEU A 111 -16.15 -3.41 -14.13
CA LEU A 111 -15.64 -2.18 -13.50
C LEU A 111 -14.18 -1.91 -13.89
N MET A 112 -13.39 -2.97 -14.09
CA MET A 112 -11.98 -2.89 -14.53
C MET A 112 -11.83 -2.30 -15.93
N GLU A 113 -12.86 -2.36 -16.78
CA GLU A 113 -12.81 -1.82 -18.15
C GLU A 113 -13.19 -0.34 -18.20
N ILE A 114 -13.78 0.19 -17.12
CA ILE A 114 -14.31 1.56 -17.05
C ILE A 114 -13.40 2.45 -16.20
N LEU A 115 -12.96 1.94 -15.04
CA LEU A 115 -12.15 2.68 -14.09
C LEU A 115 -10.70 2.78 -14.58
N SER A 116 -10.07 3.93 -14.34
CA SER A 116 -8.62 4.02 -14.44
C SER A 116 -7.95 3.12 -13.38
N GLU A 117 -6.69 2.78 -13.59
CA GLU A 117 -5.93 1.94 -12.64
C GLU A 117 -5.93 2.50 -11.22
N GLY A 118 -5.74 3.82 -11.09
CA GLY A 118 -5.79 4.51 -9.78
C GLY A 118 -7.17 4.44 -9.13
N GLU A 119 -8.24 4.67 -9.90
CA GLU A 119 -9.61 4.54 -9.40
C GLU A 119 -9.93 3.11 -8.98
N HIS A 120 -9.49 2.11 -9.76
CA HIS A 120 -9.67 0.71 -9.40
C HIS A 120 -8.97 0.39 -8.06
N CYS A 121 -7.77 0.91 -7.84
CA CYS A 121 -7.04 0.77 -6.59
C CYS A 121 -7.80 1.39 -5.40
N VAL A 122 -8.24 2.65 -5.54
CA VAL A 122 -9.01 3.36 -4.51
C VAL A 122 -10.28 2.61 -4.15
N VAL A 123 -11.00 2.10 -5.14
CA VAL A 123 -12.24 1.36 -4.95
C VAL A 123 -11.99 0.04 -4.22
N GLY A 124 -10.91 -0.67 -4.58
CA GLY A 124 -10.49 -1.89 -3.91
C GLY A 124 -10.19 -1.65 -2.42
N ILE A 125 -9.40 -0.61 -2.13
CA ILE A 125 -9.04 -0.25 -0.74
C ILE A 125 -10.25 0.21 0.04
N ALA A 126 -11.10 1.06 -0.55
CA ALA A 126 -12.33 1.52 0.09
C ALA A 126 -13.28 0.35 0.42
N GLY A 127 -13.44 -0.61 -0.51
CA GLY A 127 -14.19 -1.83 -0.28
C GLY A 127 -13.62 -2.66 0.86
N PHE A 128 -12.31 -2.90 0.85
CA PHE A 128 -11.62 -3.65 1.90
C PHE A 128 -11.75 -2.98 3.28
N LEU A 129 -11.54 -1.67 3.38
CA LEU A 129 -11.70 -0.93 4.64
C LEU A 129 -13.16 -0.91 5.12
N ALA A 130 -14.13 -0.80 4.21
CA ALA A 130 -15.54 -0.87 4.53
C ALA A 130 -15.94 -2.25 5.09
N GLU A 131 -15.39 -3.33 4.52
CA GLU A 131 -15.55 -4.67 5.07
C GLU A 131 -14.94 -4.78 6.47
N LEU A 132 -13.75 -4.22 6.70
CA LEU A 132 -13.12 -4.23 8.03
C LEU A 132 -13.87 -3.43 9.09
N GLU A 133 -14.61 -2.38 8.71
CA GLU A 133 -15.45 -1.61 9.62
C GLU A 133 -16.74 -2.37 10.00
N THR A 134 -17.28 -3.17 9.06
CA THR A 134 -18.44 -4.04 9.32
C THR A 134 -18.05 -5.36 9.99
N ALA A 135 -16.77 -5.75 9.92
CA ALA A 135 -16.24 -6.94 10.55
C ALA A 135 -16.11 -6.79 12.07
N ASN A 136 -16.52 -7.82 12.81
CA ASN A 136 -16.45 -7.84 14.27
C ASN A 136 -15.06 -8.29 14.81
N HIS A 137 -13.96 -7.86 14.17
CA HIS A 137 -12.60 -8.22 14.59
C HIS A 137 -11.59 -7.08 14.39
N LYS A 138 -10.51 -7.13 15.19
CA LYS A 138 -9.36 -6.20 15.11
C LYS A 138 -8.07 -6.89 14.67
N CYS A 139 -8.18 -7.98 13.92
CA CYS A 139 -7.04 -8.71 13.38
C CYS A 139 -6.11 -7.78 12.57
N PRO A 140 -4.79 -8.03 12.61
CA PRO A 140 -3.83 -7.32 11.75
C PRO A 140 -4.18 -7.45 10.28
N ILE A 141 -3.82 -6.42 9.50
CA ILE A 141 -3.97 -6.42 8.05
C ILE A 141 -2.60 -6.34 7.39
N VAL A 142 -2.47 -7.02 6.26
CA VAL A 142 -1.25 -7.03 5.44
C VAL A 142 -1.62 -6.56 4.04
N LEU A 143 -0.92 -5.53 3.57
CA LEU A 143 -1.13 -4.92 2.27
C LEU A 143 0.19 -5.03 1.47
N ASP A 144 0.11 -5.58 0.26
CA ASP A 144 1.24 -5.70 -0.66
C ASP A 144 1.03 -4.72 -1.81
N ASP A 145 1.91 -3.71 -1.91
CA ASP A 145 1.85 -2.60 -2.85
C ASP A 145 0.43 -2.00 -3.00
N PRO A 146 -0.13 -1.37 -1.94
CA PRO A 146 -1.49 -0.84 -1.97
C PRO A 146 -1.64 0.42 -2.84
N VAL A 147 -0.61 0.87 -3.56
CA VAL A 147 -0.67 2.03 -4.44
C VAL A 147 0.08 1.73 -5.72
N CYS A 148 -0.48 2.13 -6.86
CA CYS A 148 0.23 2.10 -8.14
C CYS A 148 0.99 3.42 -8.34
N SER A 149 2.19 3.35 -8.92
CA SER A 149 3.15 4.46 -9.07
C SER A 149 2.65 5.67 -9.89
N LEU A 150 1.49 5.56 -10.55
CA LEU A 150 0.89 6.63 -11.37
C LEU A 150 -0.10 7.52 -10.60
N ASP A 151 -0.39 7.21 -9.33
CA ASP A 151 -1.51 7.80 -8.62
C ASP A 151 -1.13 8.75 -7.46
N HIS A 152 -0.40 9.81 -7.78
CA HIS A 152 -0.03 10.84 -6.80
C HIS A 152 -1.23 11.51 -6.12
N LYS A 153 -2.42 11.51 -6.75
CA LYS A 153 -3.62 12.17 -6.22
C LYS A 153 -4.21 11.39 -5.06
N PHE A 154 -4.29 10.07 -5.20
CA PHE A 154 -4.87 9.22 -4.16
C PHE A 154 -3.83 8.69 -3.17
N MET A 155 -2.54 8.63 -3.54
CA MET A 155 -1.45 8.15 -2.68
C MET A 155 -1.46 8.77 -1.27
N GLY A 156 -1.53 10.10 -1.17
CA GLY A 156 -1.57 10.78 0.14
C GLY A 156 -2.83 10.47 0.96
N ARG A 157 -3.96 10.28 0.29
CA ARG A 157 -5.24 9.96 0.96
C ARG A 157 -5.25 8.52 1.45
N ILE A 158 -4.73 7.59 0.64
CA ILE A 158 -4.54 6.19 0.99
C ILE A 158 -3.57 6.08 2.18
N ALA A 159 -2.41 6.73 2.11
CA ALA A 159 -1.43 6.74 3.20
C ALA A 159 -2.05 7.24 4.51
N LYS A 160 -2.73 8.40 4.47
CA LYS A 160 -3.42 8.96 5.64
C LYS A 160 -4.44 7.99 6.22
N ARG A 161 -5.33 7.42 5.39
CA ARG A 161 -6.39 6.54 5.87
C ARG A 161 -5.85 5.24 6.46
N LEU A 162 -4.80 4.67 5.87
CA LEU A 162 -4.13 3.47 6.37
C LEU A 162 -3.42 3.73 7.71
N VAL A 163 -2.77 4.89 7.86
CA VAL A 163 -2.18 5.32 9.15
C VAL A 163 -3.26 5.50 10.22
N GLU A 164 -4.40 6.10 9.87
CA GLU A 164 -5.55 6.22 10.78
C GLU A 164 -6.09 4.85 11.20
N GLU A 165 -6.15 3.88 10.29
CA GLU A 165 -6.52 2.50 10.61
C GLU A 165 -5.52 1.83 11.56
N GLY A 166 -4.25 2.23 11.51
CA GLY A 166 -3.18 1.88 12.45
C GLY A 166 -3.50 2.19 13.93
N LYS A 167 -4.44 3.10 14.20
CA LYS A 167 -4.95 3.36 15.57
C LYS A 167 -5.84 2.24 16.10
N LYS A 168 -6.53 1.52 15.20
CA LYS A 168 -7.52 0.49 15.55
C LYS A 168 -6.90 -0.90 15.55
N ARG A 169 -5.97 -1.18 14.62
CA ARG A 169 -5.34 -2.50 14.40
C ARG A 169 -3.92 -2.35 13.86
N GLN A 170 -3.14 -3.44 13.91
CA GLN A 170 -1.82 -3.45 13.28
C GLN A 170 -1.97 -3.46 11.74
N VAL A 171 -1.28 -2.54 11.08
CA VAL A 171 -1.24 -2.42 9.61
C VAL A 171 0.19 -2.69 9.16
N ILE A 172 0.36 -3.74 8.34
CA ILE A 172 1.66 -4.13 7.76
C ILE A 172 1.60 -3.83 6.27
N ILE A 173 2.52 -3.02 5.78
CA ILE A 173 2.56 -2.59 4.38
C ILE A 173 3.90 -3.02 3.79
N PHE A 174 3.84 -3.80 2.72
CA PHE A 174 4.96 -4.01 1.82
C PHE A 174 4.83 -3.01 0.68
N THR A 175 5.90 -2.26 0.42
CA THR A 175 5.91 -1.40 -0.75
C THR A 175 7.30 -1.26 -1.35
N HIS A 176 7.35 -1.14 -2.67
CA HIS A 176 8.55 -0.73 -3.40
C HIS A 176 8.58 0.79 -3.69
N ASP A 177 7.48 1.50 -3.44
CA ASP A 177 7.36 2.92 -3.72
C ASP A 177 7.89 3.76 -2.54
N ILE A 178 9.01 4.45 -2.76
CA ILE A 178 9.64 5.32 -1.76
C ILE A 178 8.78 6.56 -1.50
N GLY A 179 8.10 7.10 -2.52
CA GLY A 179 7.21 8.25 -2.35
C GLY A 179 6.05 7.92 -1.42
N PHE A 180 5.47 6.73 -1.57
CA PHE A 180 4.42 6.26 -0.67
C PHE A 180 4.92 6.04 0.76
N LEU A 181 6.13 5.49 0.94
CA LEU A 181 6.75 5.35 2.26
C LEU A 181 6.93 6.71 2.96
N LEU A 182 7.43 7.72 2.25
CA LEU A 182 7.61 9.06 2.80
C LEU A 182 6.26 9.69 3.22
N GLU A 183 5.22 9.49 2.41
CA GLU A 183 3.88 9.97 2.72
C GLU A 183 3.27 9.26 3.94
N LEU A 184 3.53 7.96 4.11
CA LEU A 184 3.16 7.21 5.33
C LEU A 184 3.90 7.73 6.57
N GLU A 185 5.19 8.05 6.47
CA GLU A 185 5.97 8.64 7.56
C GLU A 185 5.41 10.01 7.96
N ASP A 186 5.18 10.89 6.98
CA ASP A 186 4.62 12.22 7.22
C ASP A 186 3.23 12.12 7.85
N CYS A 187 2.36 11.23 7.36
CA CYS A 187 1.05 10.98 7.94
C CYS A 187 1.14 10.42 9.37
N ALA A 188 2.05 9.47 9.63
CA ALA A 188 2.24 8.87 10.95
C ALA A 188 2.70 9.89 12.00
N ILE A 189 3.64 10.77 11.64
CA ILE A 189 4.11 11.87 12.48
C ILE A 189 2.95 12.82 12.81
N ASN A 190 2.20 13.27 11.80
CA ASN A 190 1.07 14.19 11.99
C ASN A 190 -0.06 13.60 12.81
N THR A 191 -0.25 12.28 12.73
CA THR A 191 -1.37 11.57 13.35
C THR A 191 -1.01 10.97 14.72
N GLY A 192 0.28 10.94 15.06
CA GLY A 192 0.81 10.38 16.32
C GLY A 192 0.79 8.85 16.39
N VAL A 193 0.78 8.17 15.24
CA VAL A 193 0.74 6.70 15.17
C VAL A 193 2.16 6.16 15.12
N PRO A 194 2.55 5.20 16.00
CA PRO A 194 3.87 4.58 15.92
C PRO A 194 4.08 3.88 14.58
N LEU A 195 5.18 4.23 13.90
CA LEU A 195 5.57 3.64 12.63
C LEU A 195 6.93 2.95 12.77
N MET A 196 7.03 1.72 12.26
CA MET A 196 8.28 0.97 12.19
C MET A 196 8.61 0.67 10.74
N VAL A 197 9.73 1.20 10.25
CA VAL A 197 10.20 0.99 8.87
C VAL A 197 11.30 -0.07 8.85
N ARG A 198 11.16 -1.02 7.93
CA ARG A 198 12.11 -2.11 7.69
C ARG A 198 12.39 -2.22 6.20
N THR A 199 13.66 -2.37 5.83
CA THR A 199 14.05 -2.57 4.43
C THR A 199 14.29 -4.05 4.18
N LEU A 200 13.56 -4.62 3.22
CA LEU A 200 13.77 -5.97 2.72
C LEU A 200 14.66 -5.94 1.48
N ARG A 201 15.71 -6.76 1.46
CA ARG A 201 16.58 -6.93 0.29
C ARG A 201 16.79 -8.39 -0.03
N ARG A 202 16.94 -8.67 -1.33
CA ARG A 202 17.55 -9.91 -1.81
C ARG A 202 19.06 -9.70 -1.87
N GLN A 203 19.79 -10.44 -1.06
CA GLN A 203 21.26 -10.54 -1.13
C GLN A 203 21.60 -12.01 -1.40
N GLU A 204 22.46 -12.61 -0.57
CA GLU A 204 22.80 -14.03 -0.60
C GLU A 204 21.56 -14.92 -0.34
N CYS A 205 20.63 -14.44 0.50
CA CYS A 205 19.31 -15.06 0.72
C CYS A 205 18.17 -14.07 0.43
N VAL A 206 16.97 -14.61 0.18
CA VAL A 206 15.73 -13.83 0.06
C VAL A 206 15.22 -13.42 1.44
N GLY A 207 14.63 -12.22 1.54
CA GLY A 207 13.97 -11.77 2.77
C GLY A 207 14.90 -11.23 3.86
N LYS A 208 16.12 -10.79 3.52
CA LYS A 208 17.01 -10.19 4.51
C LYS A 208 16.43 -8.84 4.95
N CYS A 209 15.97 -8.81 6.19
CA CYS A 209 15.39 -7.64 6.82
C CYS A 209 16.49 -6.82 7.49
N THR A 210 16.55 -5.54 7.14
CA THR A 210 17.47 -4.56 7.73
C THR A 210 16.69 -3.44 8.39
N GLU A 211 17.16 -2.99 9.54
CA GLU A 211 16.57 -1.86 10.25
C GLU A 211 16.85 -0.55 9.51
N GLY A 212 15.82 0.29 9.45
CA GLY A 212 15.90 1.62 8.88
C GLY A 212 15.48 1.71 7.43
N LEU A 213 15.53 2.95 6.95
CA LEU A 213 15.13 3.37 5.62
C LEU A 213 16.09 2.82 4.54
N PRO A 214 15.62 2.61 3.29
CA PRO A 214 16.52 2.40 2.18
C PRO A 214 17.42 3.63 1.98
N TRP A 215 18.63 3.43 1.46
CA TRP A 215 19.64 4.49 1.28
C TRP A 215 19.07 5.79 0.70
N HIS A 216 18.22 5.70 -0.32
CA HIS A 216 17.61 6.86 -0.98
C HIS A 216 16.62 7.63 -0.09
N ALA A 217 15.97 6.97 0.87
CA ALA A 217 15.05 7.61 1.82
C ALA A 217 15.74 8.09 3.11
N MET A 218 16.97 7.62 3.40
CA MET A 218 17.73 8.07 4.57
C MET A 218 18.06 9.57 4.48
N ASN A 219 17.98 10.25 5.63
CA ASN A 219 18.45 11.63 5.75
C ASN A 219 19.98 11.72 5.72
N VAL A 220 20.54 12.93 5.52
CA VAL A 220 21.99 13.13 5.39
C VAL A 220 22.75 12.66 6.63
N ARG A 221 22.19 12.83 7.84
CA ARG A 221 22.84 12.40 9.09
C ARG A 221 22.95 10.88 9.17
N GLU A 222 21.89 10.17 8.80
CA GLU A 222 21.86 8.71 8.73
C GLU A 222 22.84 8.17 7.69
N ARG A 223 22.86 8.77 6.50
CA ARG A 223 23.83 8.43 5.44
C ARG A 223 25.27 8.59 5.92
N LEU A 224 25.61 9.71 6.56
CA LEU A 224 26.93 9.92 7.17
C LEU A 224 27.25 8.87 8.24
N GLY A 225 26.27 8.44 9.03
CA GLY A 225 26.43 7.34 9.99
C GLY A 225 26.74 6.00 9.31
N CYS A 226 26.06 5.69 8.20
CA CYS A 226 26.34 4.52 7.38
C CYS A 226 27.74 4.57 6.77
N LEU A 227 28.15 5.69 6.17
CA LEU A 227 29.48 5.87 5.58
C LEU A 227 30.60 5.63 6.59
N ARG A 228 30.46 6.14 7.83
CA ARG A 228 31.41 5.89 8.92
C ARG A 228 31.54 4.40 9.26
N ARG A 229 30.40 3.71 9.40
CA ARG A 229 30.37 2.26 9.71
C ARG A 229 30.99 1.45 8.59
N GLU A 230 30.69 1.82 7.35
CA GLU A 230 31.22 1.13 6.18
C GLU A 230 32.73 1.30 6.08
N LEU A 231 33.26 2.53 6.21
CA LEU A 231 34.69 2.79 6.26
C LEU A 231 35.38 1.99 7.38
N ALA A 232 34.78 1.96 8.58
CA ALA A 232 35.32 1.20 9.71
C ALA A 232 35.40 -0.32 9.44
N SER A 233 34.54 -0.86 8.58
CA SER A 233 34.51 -2.30 8.25
C SER A 233 35.63 -2.75 7.31
N PHE A 234 36.23 -1.83 6.55
CA PHE A 234 37.24 -2.18 5.54
C PHE A 234 38.54 -1.37 5.63
N LYS A 235 38.68 -0.44 6.60
CA LYS A 235 39.89 0.37 6.78
C LYS A 235 41.19 -0.46 6.89
N ASP A 236 41.12 -1.64 7.52
CA ASP A 236 42.28 -2.51 7.74
C ASP A 236 42.73 -3.21 6.43
N LEU A 237 41.88 -3.21 5.40
CA LEU A 237 42.24 -3.67 4.06
C LEU A 237 43.26 -2.76 3.37
N TYR A 238 43.44 -1.53 3.84
CA TYR A 238 44.42 -0.60 3.27
C TYR A 238 45.85 -1.16 3.35
N GLU A 239 46.20 -1.81 4.46
CA GLU A 239 47.54 -2.38 4.66
C GLU A 239 47.63 -3.83 4.18
N THR A 240 46.51 -4.56 4.17
CA THR A 240 46.48 -6.01 3.91
C THR A 240 46.07 -6.40 2.50
N ASN A 241 45.16 -5.65 1.87
CA ASN A 241 44.63 -5.94 0.53
C ASN A 241 44.18 -4.65 -0.19
N MET A 242 45.15 -3.95 -0.76
CA MET A 242 44.93 -2.66 -1.44
C MET A 242 43.94 -2.76 -2.61
N ALA A 243 43.91 -3.89 -3.32
CA ALA A 243 42.99 -4.09 -4.44
C ALA A 243 41.52 -4.16 -4.00
N GLU A 244 41.23 -4.86 -2.90
CA GLU A 244 39.88 -4.89 -2.33
C GLU A 244 39.52 -3.57 -1.66
N TYR A 245 40.47 -2.94 -0.97
CA TYR A 245 40.31 -1.60 -0.42
C TYR A 245 39.89 -0.60 -1.49
N ASN A 246 40.60 -0.54 -2.62
CA ASN A 246 40.32 0.39 -3.72
C ASN A 246 38.91 0.22 -4.29
N LYS A 247 38.40 -1.02 -4.37
CA LYS A 247 37.02 -1.29 -4.80
C LYS A 247 36.01 -0.72 -3.81
N ARG A 248 36.13 -1.09 -2.53
CA ARG A 248 35.20 -0.62 -1.48
C ARG A 248 35.27 0.89 -1.26
N ALA A 249 36.47 1.48 -1.31
CA ALA A 249 36.66 2.92 -1.22
C ALA A 249 36.03 3.66 -2.41
N ALA A 250 36.10 3.11 -3.62
CA ALA A 250 35.44 3.71 -4.79
C ALA A 250 33.91 3.69 -4.66
N ASP A 251 33.35 2.58 -4.16
CA ASP A 251 31.91 2.46 -3.91
C ASP A 251 31.48 3.43 -2.79
N LEU A 252 32.27 3.55 -1.72
CA LEU A 252 32.04 4.50 -0.63
C LEU A 252 32.06 5.97 -1.10
N TYR A 253 32.96 6.33 -2.01
CA TYR A 253 32.98 7.68 -2.63
C TYR A 253 31.75 7.91 -3.53
N GLY A 254 31.21 6.87 -4.16
CA GLY A 254 29.92 6.93 -4.85
C GLY A 254 28.78 7.29 -3.88
N LEU A 255 28.70 6.59 -2.75
CA LEU A 255 27.72 6.87 -1.69
C LEU A 255 27.92 8.27 -1.07
N LEU A 256 29.17 8.71 -0.86
CA LEU A 256 29.46 10.06 -0.38
C LEU A 256 28.98 11.13 -1.38
N ARG A 257 29.16 10.90 -2.69
CA ARG A 257 28.63 11.79 -3.74
C ARG A 257 27.10 11.87 -3.70
N GLU A 258 26.42 10.74 -3.57
CA GLU A 258 24.96 10.72 -3.40
C GLU A 258 24.52 11.44 -2.12
N THR A 259 25.35 11.43 -1.07
CA THR A 259 25.09 12.16 0.18
C THR A 259 25.25 13.67 -0.01
N TRP A 260 26.19 14.12 -0.85
CA TRP A 260 26.28 15.53 -1.28
C TRP A 260 25.03 15.97 -2.05
N GLU A 261 24.50 15.13 -2.95
CA GLU A 261 23.26 15.43 -3.66
C GLU A 261 22.07 15.55 -2.70
N ALA A 262 21.93 14.60 -1.77
CA ALA A 262 20.90 14.66 -0.75
C ALA A 262 21.07 15.86 0.20
N PHE A 263 22.29 16.30 0.48
CA PHE A 263 22.55 17.53 1.23
C PHE A 263 21.99 18.76 0.53
N VAL A 264 22.19 18.88 -0.80
CA VAL A 264 21.64 19.99 -1.57
C VAL A 264 20.11 20.01 -1.46
N GLU A 265 19.48 18.86 -1.63
CA GLU A 265 18.02 18.70 -1.61
C GLU A 265 17.41 18.93 -0.22
N LEU A 266 17.94 18.25 0.80
CA LEU A 266 17.34 18.16 2.14
C LEU A 266 17.79 19.28 3.09
N ASN A 267 19.03 19.78 2.97
CA ASN A 267 19.60 20.73 3.92
C ASN A 267 19.82 22.12 3.32
N LEU A 268 20.40 22.23 2.11
CA LEU A 268 20.64 23.53 1.48
C LEU A 268 19.34 24.15 0.97
N LEU A 269 18.55 23.39 0.21
CA LEU A 269 17.24 23.80 -0.28
C LEU A 269 16.12 23.50 0.73
N TYR A 270 16.44 22.92 1.89
CA TYR A 270 15.52 22.64 2.98
C TYR A 270 14.20 21.97 2.53
N LYS A 271 14.30 20.93 1.68
CA LYS A 271 13.15 20.23 1.10
C LYS A 271 12.19 21.12 0.29
N THR A 272 12.65 22.27 -0.21
CA THR A 272 11.84 23.15 -1.09
C THR A 272 11.44 22.43 -2.37
N VAL A 273 12.39 21.69 -2.95
CA VAL A 273 12.18 20.80 -4.10
C VAL A 273 12.73 19.45 -3.70
N VAL A 274 11.89 18.42 -3.77
CA VAL A 274 12.25 17.03 -3.46
C VAL A 274 11.91 16.17 -4.68
N ARG A 275 12.79 15.21 -5.03
CA ARG A 275 12.53 14.27 -6.11
C ARG A 275 11.26 13.49 -5.81
N HIS A 276 10.35 13.43 -6.77
CA HIS A 276 9.01 12.82 -6.61
C HIS A 276 8.10 13.50 -5.57
N GLY A 277 8.46 14.69 -5.07
CA GLY A 277 7.56 15.48 -4.24
C GLY A 277 6.31 15.92 -5.02
N SER A 278 5.13 15.82 -4.40
CA SER A 278 3.86 16.19 -5.04
C SER A 278 3.73 17.70 -5.26
N GLN A 279 4.45 18.53 -4.50
CA GLN A 279 4.36 19.98 -4.51
C GLN A 279 5.70 20.65 -4.18
N ILE A 280 5.89 21.88 -4.66
CA ILE A 280 7.00 22.75 -4.25
C ILE A 280 6.67 23.37 -2.88
N GLN A 281 7.53 23.16 -1.90
CA GLN A 281 7.32 23.62 -0.52
C GLN A 281 7.74 25.08 -0.35
N THR A 282 6.87 26.02 -0.77
CA THR A 282 7.16 27.47 -0.69
C THR A 282 7.43 27.97 0.72
N ARG A 283 6.82 27.34 1.74
CA ARG A 283 7.09 27.65 3.16
C ARG A 283 8.52 27.31 3.58
N SER A 284 9.16 26.34 2.94
CA SER A 284 10.56 25.99 3.22
C SER A 284 11.53 27.09 2.82
N LEU A 285 11.14 28.00 1.91
CA LEU A 285 11.98 29.10 1.48
C LEU A 285 12.42 29.99 2.64
N GLN A 286 11.69 30.03 3.76
CA GLN A 286 12.12 30.77 4.96
C GLN A 286 13.45 30.27 5.54
N TYR A 287 13.83 29.03 5.28
CA TYR A 287 15.09 28.41 5.73
C TYR A 287 16.21 28.48 4.69
N VAL A 288 15.91 28.84 3.44
CA VAL A 288 16.86 28.71 2.32
C VAL A 288 17.68 29.98 2.12
N THR A 289 19.00 29.81 2.09
CA THR A 289 19.97 30.78 1.58
C THR A 289 21.11 30.05 0.90
N VAL A 290 21.54 30.56 -0.26
CA VAL A 290 22.67 30.01 -1.03
C VAL A 290 23.69 31.13 -1.19
N GLU A 291 24.88 30.89 -0.66
CA GLU A 291 26.02 31.81 -0.73
C GLU A 291 27.09 31.22 -1.66
N ASP A 292 28.00 32.07 -2.17
CA ASP A 292 29.08 31.65 -3.07
C ASP A 292 29.99 30.57 -2.43
N GLU A 293 30.17 30.65 -1.12
CA GLU A 293 30.93 29.65 -0.36
C GLU A 293 30.23 28.28 -0.34
N ASP A 294 28.89 28.26 -0.40
CA ASP A 294 28.14 27.01 -0.48
C ASP A 294 28.40 26.33 -1.84
N TYR A 295 28.36 27.09 -2.93
CA TYR A 295 28.70 26.59 -4.27
C TYR A 295 30.13 26.03 -4.33
N LYS A 296 31.09 26.79 -3.78
CA LYS A 296 32.51 26.39 -3.79
C LYS A 296 32.73 25.07 -3.06
N LYS A 297 32.13 24.89 -1.88
CA LYS A 297 32.23 23.64 -1.09
C LYS A 297 31.59 22.46 -1.79
N ILE A 298 30.40 22.65 -2.37
CA ILE A 298 29.70 21.60 -3.12
C ILE A 298 30.51 21.20 -4.35
N HIS A 299 30.99 22.17 -5.13
CA HIS A 299 31.79 21.91 -6.32
C HIS A 299 33.06 21.13 -6.00
N LEU A 300 33.81 21.54 -4.98
CA LEU A 300 35.04 20.85 -4.56
C LEU A 300 34.74 19.45 -4.00
N GLY A 301 33.74 19.32 -3.13
CA GLY A 301 33.34 18.05 -2.53
C GLY A 301 32.86 17.03 -3.57
N MET A 302 31.93 17.44 -4.45
CA MET A 302 31.44 16.60 -5.53
C MET A 302 32.52 16.30 -6.57
N GLY A 303 33.40 17.25 -6.86
CA GLY A 303 34.55 17.07 -7.76
C GLY A 303 35.49 15.98 -7.24
N LYS A 304 35.88 16.07 -5.96
CA LYS A 304 36.72 15.06 -5.30
C LYS A 304 36.06 13.68 -5.30
N CYS A 305 34.76 13.60 -4.97
CA CYS A 305 34.04 12.31 -5.00
C CYS A 305 33.99 11.73 -6.42
N SER A 306 33.75 12.57 -7.44
CA SER A 306 33.73 12.16 -8.85
C SER A 306 35.09 11.66 -9.33
N THR A 307 36.18 12.22 -8.80
CA THR A 307 37.55 11.73 -9.08
C THR A 307 37.78 10.32 -8.54
N TRP A 308 37.22 9.97 -7.38
CA TRP A 308 37.54 8.71 -6.70
C TRP A 308 36.46 7.62 -6.82
N MET A 309 35.24 7.96 -7.23
CA MET A 309 34.18 6.99 -7.49
C MET A 309 34.51 6.09 -8.71
N LYS A 310 33.75 5.00 -8.85
CA LYS A 310 33.82 4.10 -10.00
C LYS A 310 32.90 4.62 -11.11
N GLY A 311 33.44 5.29 -12.13
CA GLY A 311 32.61 5.82 -13.22
C GLY A 311 33.31 6.55 -14.37
N HIS A 312 34.62 6.79 -14.28
CA HIS A 312 35.40 7.40 -15.36
C HIS A 312 36.58 6.50 -15.73
N ASP A 313 36.81 6.32 -17.02
CA ASP A 313 38.04 5.72 -17.54
C ASP A 313 39.19 6.70 -17.23
N LYS A 314 40.11 6.30 -16.35
CA LYS A 314 41.20 7.17 -15.90
C LYS A 314 42.40 6.99 -16.83
N SER A 315 43.11 8.09 -17.11
CA SER A 315 44.37 8.05 -17.83
C SER A 315 45.38 7.13 -17.12
N LYS A 316 46.09 6.30 -17.90
CA LYS A 316 47.05 5.25 -17.46
C LYS A 316 48.20 5.74 -16.56
N ALA A 317 48.35 7.05 -16.34
CA ALA A 317 49.49 7.66 -15.64
C ALA A 317 49.20 8.07 -14.18
N LEU A 318 47.95 8.00 -13.71
CA LEU A 318 47.61 8.26 -12.31
C LEU A 318 47.64 6.93 -11.54
N SER A 319 48.48 6.87 -10.49
CA SER A 319 48.47 5.77 -9.51
C SER A 319 47.02 5.48 -9.11
N GLU A 320 46.63 4.21 -9.25
CA GLU A 320 45.24 3.74 -9.19
C GLU A 320 44.65 3.74 -7.77
N ASP A 321 45.51 3.99 -6.78
CA ASP A 321 45.22 3.87 -5.36
C ASP A 321 44.32 4.99 -4.86
N ARG A 322 43.30 4.58 -4.11
CA ARG A 322 42.32 5.48 -3.51
C ARG A 322 42.90 6.14 -2.25
N PRO A 323 42.36 7.30 -1.86
CA PRO A 323 42.74 7.99 -0.63
C PRO A 323 42.79 7.06 0.58
N ASN A 324 43.72 7.33 1.50
CA ASN A 324 43.85 6.54 2.72
C ASN A 324 42.60 6.68 3.62
N PRO A 325 42.36 5.75 4.56
CA PRO A 325 41.16 5.77 5.39
C PRO A 325 40.97 7.06 6.19
N GLY A 326 42.07 7.69 6.62
CA GLY A 326 42.03 8.95 7.37
C GLY A 326 41.55 10.13 6.52
N GLU A 327 41.93 10.18 5.25
CA GLU A 327 41.48 11.20 4.30
C GLU A 327 39.98 11.02 3.97
N ILE A 328 39.53 9.79 3.74
CA ILE A 328 38.10 9.50 3.52
C ILE A 328 37.29 9.91 4.75
N LEU A 329 37.77 9.59 5.96
CA LEU A 329 37.11 10.00 7.19
C LEU A 329 37.04 11.53 7.32
N ALA A 330 38.13 12.24 6.97
CA ALA A 330 38.15 13.70 6.97
C ALA A 330 37.15 14.30 5.97
N ASP A 331 36.97 13.67 4.80
CA ASP A 331 35.96 14.08 3.81
C ASP A 331 34.53 13.90 4.37
N ILE A 332 34.26 12.76 5.02
CA ILE A 332 32.97 12.47 5.67
C ILE A 332 32.68 13.48 6.79
N GLU A 333 33.66 13.74 7.66
CA GLU A 333 33.53 14.71 8.74
C GLU A 333 33.43 16.15 8.25
N GLY A 334 34.10 16.47 7.13
CA GLY A 334 33.98 17.76 6.46
C GLY A 334 32.55 18.05 6.04
N LEU A 335 31.88 17.07 5.39
CA LEU A 335 30.46 17.17 5.07
C LEU A 335 29.58 17.20 6.34
N ALA A 336 29.88 16.38 7.35
CA ALA A 336 29.11 16.37 8.59
C ALA A 336 29.15 17.72 9.33
N LYS A 337 30.32 18.35 9.39
CA LYS A 337 30.49 19.70 9.95
C LYS A 337 29.71 20.71 9.12
N TYR A 338 29.82 20.63 7.80
CA TYR A 338 29.12 21.56 6.91
C TYR A 338 27.60 21.45 7.04
N VAL A 339 27.04 20.24 7.15
CA VAL A 339 25.61 20.01 7.45
C VAL A 339 25.20 20.72 8.74
N LYS A 340 26.03 20.63 9.80
CA LYS A 340 25.75 21.29 11.08
C LYS A 340 25.76 22.81 10.95
N ASP A 341 26.74 23.36 10.24
CA ASP A 341 26.88 24.79 10.01
C ASP A 341 25.69 25.35 9.19
N THR A 342 25.30 24.66 8.11
CA THR A 342 24.14 25.01 7.28
C THR A 342 22.85 24.98 8.09
N ASN A 343 22.59 23.91 8.87
CA ASN A 343 21.39 23.85 9.71
C ASN A 343 21.34 24.98 10.74
N GLY A 344 22.46 25.31 11.38
CA GLY A 344 22.55 26.42 12.32
C GLY A 344 22.29 27.78 11.67
N ARG A 345 22.73 27.97 10.42
CA ARG A 345 22.44 29.17 9.62
C ARG A 345 20.96 29.23 9.22
N ASN A 346 20.37 28.12 8.81
CA ASN A 346 18.97 28.01 8.40
C ASN A 346 18.01 28.39 9.54
N GLU A 347 18.27 27.95 10.77
CA GLU A 347 17.46 28.32 11.94
C GLU A 347 17.53 29.84 12.21
N LYS A 348 18.74 30.43 12.20
CA LYS A 348 18.90 31.88 12.36
C LYS A 348 18.16 32.67 11.26
N LEU A 349 18.15 32.13 10.05
CA LEU A 349 17.50 32.75 8.90
C LEU A 349 15.97 32.70 9.02
N LYS A 350 15.43 31.57 9.48
CA LYS A 350 14.02 31.42 9.81
C LYS A 350 13.60 32.46 10.85
N ASP A 351 14.29 32.55 11.98
CA ASP A 351 14.00 33.53 13.03
C ASP A 351 14.01 34.97 12.49
N ARG A 352 14.96 35.30 11.61
CA ARG A 352 15.04 36.61 10.96
C ARG A 352 13.85 36.88 10.05
N ARG A 353 13.45 35.92 9.22
CA ARG A 353 12.35 36.08 8.25
C ARG A 353 10.98 36.04 8.93
N GLU A 354 10.79 35.25 9.98
CA GLU A 354 9.57 35.27 10.79
C GLU A 354 9.35 36.65 11.44
N LYS A 355 10.41 37.28 11.95
CA LYS A 355 10.34 38.66 12.48
C LYS A 355 9.96 39.70 11.42
N MET A 356 10.37 39.51 10.16
CA MET A 356 10.00 40.41 9.05
C MET A 356 8.52 40.30 8.65
N LEU A 357 7.90 39.15 8.91
CA LEU A 357 6.49 38.87 8.59
C LEU A 357 5.53 39.22 9.73
N GLN A 358 6.03 39.60 10.92
CA GLN A 358 5.17 40.09 11.98
C GLN A 358 4.59 41.47 11.58
N PRO A 359 3.26 41.67 11.65
CA PRO A 359 2.66 42.94 11.29
C PRO A 359 3.24 44.04 12.19
N ALA A 360 3.66 45.16 11.57
CA ALA A 360 4.01 46.35 12.32
C ALA A 360 2.84 46.68 13.26
N GLN A 361 3.10 46.74 14.58
CA GLN A 361 2.10 47.21 15.53
C GLN A 361 1.57 48.53 15.00
N ALA A 362 0.27 48.56 14.66
CA ALA A 362 -0.40 49.79 14.29
C ALA A 362 -0.16 50.76 15.44
N ALA A 363 0.60 51.83 15.18
CA ALA A 363 0.66 52.96 16.07
C ALA A 363 -0.77 53.48 16.17
N VAL A 364 -1.46 53.14 17.26
CA VAL A 364 -2.73 53.73 17.64
C VAL A 364 -2.40 55.17 18.01
N GLY A 365 -2.51 56.06 17.03
CA GLY A 365 -2.55 57.51 17.21
C GLY A 365 -4.00 57.97 17.28
#